data_AF-A0A4R3IB54-F1
#
_entry.id   AF-A0A4R3IB54-F1
#
_cell.length_a   1.000
_cell.length_b   1.000
_cell.length_c   1.000
_cell.angle_alpha   90.00
_cell.angle_beta   90.00
_cell.angle_gamma   90.00
#
_symmetry.space_group_name_H-M   'P 1'
#
loop_
_entity.id
_entity.type
_entity.pdbx_description
1 polymer ?
#
loop_
_entity_poly.entity_id
_entity_poly.type
_entity_poly.pdbx_seq_one_letter_code
_entity_poly.pdbx_strand_id
1 'polypeptide(L)'
;MTAFLMSFARYEQHLKWLALVLGILSTIAIVQNWYPYTMFISVPFCLIWIYCAWLHTERQLKYINIIFLILYAYGITKYFLVGA
;
A
#
# COMPACT_ATOMS: atom_id res chain seq x y z
N MET A 1 21.03 5.06 -4.36
CA MET A 1 19.59 4.88 -4.08
C MET A 1 18.86 6.16 -3.65
N THR A 2 19.53 7.20 -3.14
CA THR A 2 18.90 8.47 -2.72
C THR A 2 18.46 9.39 -3.86
N ALA A 3 19.18 9.42 -4.98
CA ALA A 3 18.89 10.32 -6.10
C ALA A 3 17.56 10.05 -6.81
N PHE A 4 17.15 8.78 -6.97
CA PHE A 4 15.87 8.41 -7.59
C PHE A 4 14.68 8.82 -6.70
N LEU A 5 14.81 8.65 -5.38
CA LEU A 5 13.78 9.05 -4.40
C LEU A 5 13.61 10.57 -4.36
N MET A 6 14.70 11.34 -4.47
CA MET A 6 14.62 12.82 -4.47
C MET A 6 13.90 13.38 -5.71
N SER A 7 13.98 12.73 -6.86
CA SER A 7 13.24 13.19 -8.07
C SER A 7 11.72 13.13 -7.88
N PHE A 8 11.22 12.14 -7.13
CA PHE A 8 9.80 11.97 -6.85
C PHE A 8 9.30 12.79 -5.66
N ALA A 9 10.17 13.48 -4.92
CA ALA A 9 9.77 14.37 -3.82
C ALA A 9 8.79 15.47 -4.29
N ARG A 10 8.91 15.93 -5.55
CA ARG A 10 7.98 16.90 -6.16
C ARG A 10 6.55 16.36 -6.28
N TYR A 11 6.38 15.05 -6.37
CA TYR A 11 5.08 14.37 -6.49
C TYR A 11 4.61 13.76 -5.17
N GLU A 12 5.37 13.91 -4.08
CA GLU A 12 5.08 13.30 -2.80
C GLU A 12 3.67 13.64 -2.31
N GLN A 13 3.23 14.89 -2.43
CA GLN A 13 1.89 15.29 -2.03
C GLN A 13 0.80 14.60 -2.87
N HIS A 14 1.03 14.43 -4.18
CA HIS A 14 0.10 13.71 -5.06
C HIS A 14 0.05 12.23 -4.71
N LEU A 15 1.20 11.62 -4.40
CA LEU A 15 1.29 10.25 -3.93
C LEU A 15 0.54 10.06 -2.60
N LYS A 16 0.69 10.99 -1.64
CA LYS A 16 -0.07 10.98 -0.38
C LYS A 16 -1.58 11.06 -0.61
N TRP A 17 -2.04 11.93 -1.50
CA TRP A 17 -3.46 12.01 -1.87
C TRP A 17 -3.95 10.72 -2.53
N LEU A 18 -3.16 10.13 -3.42
CA LEU A 18 -3.49 8.85 -4.05
C LEU A 18 -3.56 7.72 -3.02
N ALA A 19 -2.59 7.67 -2.08
CA ALA A 19 -2.62 6.71 -0.98
C ALA A 19 -3.84 6.92 -0.07
N LEU A 20 -4.25 8.17 0.18
CA LEU A 20 -5.47 8.42 0.94
C LEU A 20 -6.71 7.85 0.22
N VAL A 21 -6.86 8.12 -1.08
CA VAL A 21 -7.97 7.60 -1.89
C VAL A 21 -7.96 6.06 -1.90
N LEU A 22 -6.80 5.44 -2.14
CA LEU A 22 -6.67 3.98 -2.10
C LEU A 22 -7.00 3.40 -0.71
N GLY A 23 -6.58 4.07 0.36
CA GLY A 23 -6.89 3.67 1.74
C GLY A 23 -8.39 3.69 2.02
N ILE A 24 -9.09 4.75 1.60
CA ILE A 24 -10.55 4.86 1.70
C ILE A 24 -11.23 3.76 0.89
N LEU A 25 -10.84 3.57 -0.38
CA LEU A 25 -11.39 2.51 -1.23
C LEU A 25 -11.15 1.12 -0.64
N SER A 26 -9.98 0.87 -0.05
CA SER A 26 -9.68 -0.41 0.60
C SER A 26 -10.60 -0.66 1.80
N THR A 27 -10.87 0.38 2.60
CA THR A 27 -11.77 0.30 3.75
C THR A 27 -13.21 0.04 3.30
N ILE A 28 -13.67 0.73 2.25
CA ILE A 28 -15.00 0.48 1.66
C ILE A 28 -15.10 -0.97 1.17
N ALA A 29 -14.09 -1.45 0.44
CA ALA A 29 -14.06 -2.82 -0.05
C ALA A 29 -14.11 -3.85 1.09
N ILE A 30 -13.45 -3.57 2.23
CA ILE A 30 -13.49 -4.43 3.42
C ILE A 30 -14.91 -4.44 4.01
N VAL A 31 -15.49 -3.27 4.27
CA VAL A 31 -16.84 -3.15 4.86
C VAL A 31 -17.91 -3.79 3.99
N GLN A 32 -17.77 -3.69 2.67
CA GLN A 32 -18.71 -4.26 1.70
C GLN A 32 -18.42 -5.72 1.32
N ASN A 33 -17.43 -6.38 1.94
CA ASN A 33 -17.01 -7.75 1.63
C ASN A 33 -16.66 -7.98 0.14
N TRP A 34 -16.02 -7.01 -0.51
CA TRP A 34 -15.60 -7.07 -1.92
C TRP A 34 -14.32 -7.90 -2.13
N TYR A 35 -14.21 -9.06 -1.49
CA TYR A 35 -13.08 -9.97 -1.72
C TYR A 35 -13.08 -10.43 -3.20
N PRO A 36 -11.92 -10.46 -3.90
CA PRO A 36 -10.55 -10.24 -3.43
C PRO A 36 -10.02 -8.79 -3.61
N TYR A 37 -10.83 -7.86 -4.10
CA TYR A 37 -10.40 -6.51 -4.48
C TYR A 37 -9.75 -5.72 -3.34
N THR A 38 -10.14 -6.01 -2.09
CA THR A 38 -9.51 -5.48 -0.88
C THR A 38 -7.99 -5.60 -0.92
N MET A 39 -7.47 -6.79 -1.22
CA MET A 39 -6.03 -7.05 -1.23
C MET A 39 -5.33 -6.30 -2.36
N PHE A 40 -5.93 -6.27 -3.55
CA PHE A 40 -5.34 -5.62 -4.72
C PHE A 40 -5.28 -4.10 -4.59
N ILE A 41 -6.26 -3.47 -3.93
CA ILE A 41 -6.26 -2.02 -3.66
C ILE A 41 -5.27 -1.68 -2.53
N SER A 42 -5.15 -2.56 -1.53
CA SER A 42 -4.25 -2.32 -0.39
C SER A 42 -2.77 -2.45 -0.73
N VAL A 43 -2.38 -3.23 -1.74
CA VAL A 43 -0.98 -3.34 -2.19
C VAL A 43 -0.39 -2.00 -2.67
N PRO A 44 -0.96 -1.29 -3.66
CA PRO A 44 -0.44 0.01 -4.09
C PRO A 44 -0.52 1.06 -2.99
N PHE A 45 -1.54 1.00 -2.13
CA PHE A 45 -1.64 1.82 -0.93
C PHE A 45 -0.42 1.65 -0.02
N CYS A 46 -0.07 0.41 0.33
CA CYS A 46 1.07 0.12 1.19
C CYS A 46 2.40 0.54 0.55
N LEU A 47 2.59 0.29 -0.74
CA LEU A 47 3.81 0.66 -1.45
C LEU A 47 4.07 2.17 -1.40
N ILE A 48 3.03 2.99 -1.57
CA ILE A 48 3.17 4.45 -1.50
C ILE A 48 3.53 4.89 -0.09
N TRP A 49 2.90 4.32 0.94
CA TRP A 49 3.25 4.67 2.32
C TRP A 49 4.65 4.22 2.72
N ILE A 50 5.14 3.07 2.22
CA ILE A 50 6.54 2.65 2.40
C ILE A 50 7.47 3.69 1.79
N TYR A 51 7.18 4.15 0.57
CA TYR A 51 7.97 5.18 -0.10
C TYR A 51 7.98 6.50 0.68
N CYS A 52 6.81 7.01 1.09
CA CYS A 52 6.68 8.23 1.87
C CYS A 52 7.37 8.11 3.25
N ALA A 53 7.21 6.97 3.93
CA ALA A 53 7.86 6.71 5.21
C ALA A 53 9.38 6.61 5.08
N TRP A 54 9.88 6.11 3.95
CA TRP A 54 11.31 6.10 3.66
C TRP A 54 11.85 7.52 3.49
N LEU A 55 11.14 8.38 2.76
CA LEU A 55 11.54 9.76 2.50
C LEU A 55 11.59 10.61 3.78
N HIS A 56 10.63 10.41 4.68
CA HIS A 56 10.53 11.13 5.97
C HIS A 56 11.17 10.40 7.16
N THR A 57 11.82 9.26 6.93
CA THR A 57 12.46 8.42 7.97
C THR A 57 11.51 7.92 9.09
N GLU A 58 10.22 7.80 8.78
CA GLU A 58 9.17 7.35 9.68
C GLU A 58 9.18 5.82 9.86
N ARG A 59 9.87 5.33 10.88
CA ARG A 59 10.12 3.89 11.08
C ARG A 59 8.84 3.07 11.25
N GLN A 60 7.90 3.53 12.08
CA GLN A 60 6.67 2.77 12.37
C GLN A 60 5.81 2.61 11.11
N LEU A 61 5.59 3.71 10.39
CA LEU A 61 4.79 3.74 9.16
C LEU A 61 5.39 2.86 8.06
N LYS A 62 6.72 2.83 7.95
CA LYS A 62 7.44 1.95 7.03
C LYS A 62 7.23 0.47 7.36
N TYR A 63 7.50 0.07 8.60
CA TYR A 63 7.46 -1.35 8.96
C TYR A 63 6.04 -1.91 8.96
N ILE A 64 5.03 -1.16 9.41
CA ILE A 64 3.64 -1.65 9.37
C ILE A 64 3.16 -1.87 7.94
N ASN A 65 3.48 -0.96 7.01
CA ASN A 65 3.10 -1.13 5.61
C ASN A 65 3.89 -2.23 4.90
N ILE A 66 5.14 -2.52 5.32
CA ILE A 66 5.87 -3.71 4.85
C ILE A 66 5.18 -4.99 5.31
N ILE A 67 4.78 -5.07 6.58
CA ILE A 67 4.06 -6.24 7.12
C ILE A 67 2.73 -6.42 6.38
N PHE A 68 1.95 -5.36 6.20
CA PHE A 68 0.71 -5.41 5.44
C PHE A 68 0.93 -5.85 3.99
N LEU A 69 1.94 -5.32 3.32
CA LEU A 69 2.29 -5.73 1.96
C LEU A 69 2.59 -7.24 1.87
N ILE A 70 3.34 -7.79 2.84
CA ILE A 70 3.64 -9.22 2.90
C ILE A 70 2.35 -10.04 3.10
N LEU A 71 1.47 -9.61 4.01
CA LEU A 71 0.20 -10.29 4.27
C LEU A 71 -0.74 -10.25 3.06
N TYR A 72 -0.84 -9.12 2.36
CA TYR A 72 -1.61 -9.01 1.12
C TYR A 72 -1.02 -9.86 0.00
N ALA A 73 0.30 -9.89 -0.14
CA ALA A 73 0.97 -10.77 -1.11
C ALA A 73 0.69 -12.26 -0.81
N TYR A 74 0.72 -12.66 0.46
CA TYR A 74 0.31 -13.99 0.88
C TYR A 74 -1.15 -14.28 0.53
N GLY A 75 -2.07 -13.36 0.84
CA GLY A 75 -3.50 -13.50 0.52
C GLY A 75 -3.76 -13.62 -0.98
N ILE A 76 -3.09 -12.80 -1.80
CA ILE A 76 -3.15 -12.87 -3.26
C ILE A 76 -2.59 -14.20 -3.78
N THR A 77 -1.45 -14.65 -3.25
CA THR A 77 -0.86 -15.94 -3.63
C THR A 77 -1.80 -17.09 -3.29
N LYS A 78 -2.40 -17.08 -2.10
CA LYS A 78 -3.41 -18.07 -1.68
C LYS A 78 -4.63 -18.03 -2.61
N TYR A 79 -5.14 -16.85 -2.95
CA TYR A 79 -6.29 -16.68 -3.84
C TYR A 79 -6.04 -17.34 -5.21
N PHE A 80 -4.85 -17.18 -5.79
CA PHE A 80 -4.51 -17.80 -7.07
C PHE A 80 -4.20 -19.30 -6.98
N LEU A 81 -3.63 -19.79 -5.87
CA LEU A 81 -3.23 -21.20 -5.74
C LEU A 81 -4.36 -22.11 -5.23
N VAL A 82 -5.20 -21.61 -4.32
CA VAL A 82 -6.21 -22.41 -3.60
C VAL A 82 -7.63 -21.97 -3.95
N GLY A 83 -7.81 -20.77 -4.50
CA GLY A 83 -9.12 -20.17 -4.76
C GLY A 83 -9.58 -19.22 -3.64
N ALA A 84 -10.77 -18.66 -3.84
CA ALA A 84 -11.42 -17.73 -2.92
C ALA A 84 -11.95 -18.42 -1.66
#